data_AF-A0A2A3TY27-F1
#
_entry.id   AF-A0A2A3TY27-F1
#
_cell.length_a   1.000
_cell.length_b   1.000
_cell.length_c   1.000
_cell.angle_alpha   90.00
_cell.angle_beta   90.00
_cell.angle_gamma   90.00
#
_symmetry.space_group_name_H-M   'P 1'
#
loop_
_entity.id
_entity.type
_entity.pdbx_description
1 polymer ?
#
loop_
_entity_poly.entity_id
_entity_poly.type
_entity_poly.pdbx_seq_one_letter_code
_entity_poly.pdbx_strand_id
1 'polypeptide(L)' 'MNYFIGQNLEDRLTGIEKAQLNRLKLFESKKLKAKCVYTEYSGRLHEHTTRFGATDNCFTMYDFFR' A
#
# COMPACT_ATOMS: atom_id res chain seq x y z
N MET A 1 -1.91 2.57 -15.47
CA MET A 1 -1.66 1.88 -14.18
C MET A 1 -0.91 2.87 -13.32
N ASN A 2 -1.38 3.17 -12.11
CA ASN A 2 -0.77 4.17 -11.22
C ASN A 2 -0.06 3.48 -10.05
N TYR A 3 1.10 4.00 -9.66
CA TYR A 3 1.87 3.47 -8.54
C TYR A 3 2.16 4.59 -7.55
N PHE A 4 1.78 4.40 -6.28
CA PHE A 4 2.11 5.31 -5.19
C PHE A 4 3.28 4.73 -4.42
N ILE A 5 4.41 5.44 -4.45
CA ILE A 5 5.64 4.97 -3.80
C ILE A 5 5.68 5.54 -2.38
N GLY A 6 5.91 4.67 -1.40
CA GLY A 6 6.13 4.99 0.01
C GLY A 6 7.39 4.34 0.56
N GLN A 7 7.76 4.72 1.78
CA GLN A 7 8.87 4.06 2.49
C GLN A 7 8.40 2.70 3.02
N ASN A 8 7.43 2.71 3.93
CA ASN A 8 6.89 1.51 4.54
C ASN A 8 5.39 1.65 4.85
N LEU A 9 4.80 0.54 5.32
CA LEU A 9 3.47 0.51 5.93
C LEU A 9 3.57 -0.36 7.17
N GLU A 10 3.78 0.31 8.31
CA GLU A 10 3.89 -0.32 9.61
C GLU A 10 2.52 -0.50 10.29
N ASP A 11 2.53 -0.98 11.54
CA ASP A 11 1.34 -1.27 12.32
C ASP A 11 0.49 -0.03 12.67
N ARG A 12 1.09 1.16 12.62
CA ARG A 12 0.39 2.43 12.82
C ARG A 12 0.41 3.27 11.55
N LEU A 13 -0.77 3.66 11.09
CA LEU A 13 -0.92 4.64 10.02
C LEU A 13 -0.52 6.02 10.52
N THR A 14 0.55 6.58 9.98
CA THR A 14 0.84 8.01 10.11
C THR A 14 0.09 8.79 9.04
N GLY A 15 0.23 10.12 9.05
CA GLY A 15 -0.50 11.00 8.12
C GLY A 15 -0.22 10.69 6.64
N ILE A 16 1.01 10.29 6.31
CA ILE A 16 1.42 10.01 4.93
C ILE A 16 0.77 8.71 4.43
N GLU A 17 0.91 7.60 5.17
CA GLU A 17 0.32 6.32 4.74
C GLU A 17 -1.21 6.42 4.69
N LYS A 18 -1.82 7.12 5.65
CA LYS A 18 -3.27 7.35 5.64
C LYS A 18 -3.71 8.10 4.38
N ALA A 19 -2.97 9.13 3.97
CA ALA A 19 -3.25 9.86 2.74
C ALA A 19 -3.06 8.98 1.49
N GLN A 20 -2.04 8.11 1.47
CA GLN A 20 -1.82 7.17 0.38
C GLN A 20 -2.97 6.16 0.25
N LEU A 21 -3.42 5.55 1.35
CA LEU A 21 -4.53 4.60 1.33
C LEU A 21 -5.87 5.27 0.95
N ASN A 22 -6.11 6.49 1.42
CA ASN A 22 -7.29 7.26 1.01
C ASN A 22 -7.26 7.55 -0.50
N ARG A 23 -6.08 7.87 -1.05
CA ARG A 23 -5.91 8.07 -2.49
C ARG A 23 -6.11 6.78 -3.27
N LEU A 24 -5.64 5.65 -2.76
CA LEU A 24 -5.89 4.32 -3.36
C LEU A 24 -7.39 4.03 -3.46
N LYS A 25 -8.14 4.19 -2.37
CA LYS A 25 -9.60 4.02 -2.34
C LYS A 25 -10.31 4.96 -3.32
N LEU A 26 -9.85 6.20 -3.45
CA LEU A 26 -10.40 7.15 -4.42
C LEU A 26 -10.21 6.64 -5.86
N PHE A 27 -9.04 6.11 -6.20
CA PHE A 27 -8.76 5.59 -7.53
C PHE A 27 -9.61 4.34 -7.83
N GLU A 28 -9.74 3.43 -6.88
CA GLU A 28 -10.62 2.26 -6.98
C GLU A 28 -12.08 2.67 -7.25
N SER A 29 -12.59 3.68 -6.53
CA SER A 29 -13.96 4.20 -6.73
C SER A 29 -14.21 4.76 -8.13
N LYS A 30 -13.14 5.22 -8.80
CA LYS A 30 -13.18 5.75 -10.17
C LYS A 30 -12.81 4.69 -11.21
N LYS A 31 -12.71 3.42 -10.81
CA LYS A 31 -12.27 2.30 -11.66
C LYS A 31 -10.89 2.52 -12.29
N LEU A 32 -10.05 3.33 -11.65
CA LEU A 32 -8.67 3.57 -12.06
C LEU A 32 -7.77 2.55 -11.37
N LYS A 33 -6.98 1.83 -12.17
CA LYS A 33 -6.01 0.88 -11.62
C LYS A 33 -4.89 1.63 -10.88
N ALA A 34 -4.73 1.35 -9.59
CA ALA A 34 -3.69 1.90 -8.74
C ALA A 34 -3.17 0.84 -7.76
N LYS A 35 -1.89 0.96 -7.37
CA LYS A 35 -1.27 0.15 -6.31
C LYS A 35 -0.29 1.00 -5.49
N CYS A 36 -0.05 0.61 -4.24
CA CYS A 36 0.99 1.17 -3.39
C CYS A 36 2.24 0.27 -3.38
N VAL A 37 3.41 0.89 -3.52
CA VAL A 37 4.71 0.23 -3.52
C VAL A 37 5.54 0.78 -2.38
N TYR A 38 6.04 -0.11 -1.53
CA TYR A 38 6.90 0.24 -0.41
C TYR A 38 8.34 -0.17 -0.69
N THR A 39 9.28 0.69 -0.34
CA THR A 39 10.70 0.53 -0.68
C THR A 39 11.48 -0.17 0.43
N GLU A 40 10.96 -0.18 1.66
CA GLU A 40 11.53 -0.95 2.76
C GLU A 40 10.98 -2.37 2.81
N TYR A 41 11.78 -3.28 3.36
CA TYR A 41 11.35 -4.64 3.62
C TYR A 41 10.36 -4.66 4.79
N SER A 42 9.23 -5.34 4.60
CA SER A 42 8.27 -5.57 5.68
C SER A 42 7.78 -7.01 5.64
N GLY A 43 8.22 -7.81 6.62
CA GLY A 43 7.79 -9.20 6.77
C GLY A 43 6.32 -9.35 7.19
N ARG A 44 5.66 -8.26 7.59
CA ARG A 44 4.26 -8.24 8.04
C ARG A 44 3.38 -7.30 7.20
N LEU A 45 3.84 -6.90 6.00
CA LEU A 45 3.06 -6.00 5.15
C LEU A 45 1.66 -6.54 4.88
N HIS A 46 1.52 -7.83 4.57
CA HIS A 46 0.22 -8.43 4.28
C HIS A 46 -0.74 -8.37 5.48
N GLU A 47 -0.22 -8.50 6.71
CA GLU A 47 -1.00 -8.35 7.93
C GLU A 47 -1.48 -6.90 8.11
N HIS A 48 -0.59 -5.92 7.93
CA HIS A 48 -0.92 -4.49 8.05
C HIS A 48 -1.92 -4.03 6.98
N THR A 49 -1.70 -4.43 5.72
CA THR A 49 -2.61 -4.08 4.60
C THR A 49 -4.00 -4.66 4.79
N THR A 50 -4.11 -5.88 5.32
CA THR A 50 -5.40 -6.50 5.68
C THR A 50 -6.11 -5.71 6.76
N ARG A 51 -5.39 -5.28 7.80
CA ARG A 51 -5.93 -4.43 8.86
C ARG A 51 -6.50 -3.10 8.35
N PHE A 52 -5.90 -2.54 7.29
CA PHE A 52 -6.32 -1.26 6.71
C PHE A 52 -7.28 -1.38 5.51
N GLY A 53 -7.65 -2.61 5.14
CA GLY A 53 -8.55 -2.89 4.01
C GLY A 53 -7.93 -2.52 2.66
N ALA A 54 -6.62 -2.72 2.50
CA ALA A 54 -5.86 -2.49 1.28
C ALA A 54 -5.13 -3.76 0.81
N THR A 55 -5.69 -4.94 1.14
CA THR A 55 -5.17 -6.25 0.75
C THR A 55 -4.99 -6.31 -0.77
N ASP A 56 -3.91 -6.94 -1.23
CA ASP A 56 -3.52 -7.16 -2.65
C ASP A 56 -3.17 -5.91 -3.49
N ASN A 57 -3.42 -4.71 -2.96
CA ASN A 57 -3.11 -3.45 -3.63
C ASN A 57 -1.86 -2.76 -3.08
N CYS A 58 -1.19 -3.38 -2.12
CA CYS A 58 0.01 -2.90 -1.46
C CYS A 58 1.09 -4.00 -1.51
N PHE A 59 2.30 -3.68 -1.95
CA PHE A 59 3.43 -4.61 -1.98
C PHE A 59 4.75 -3.89 -1.70
N THR A 60 5.75 -4.60 -1.20
CA THR A 60 7.12 -4.10 -1.11
C THR A 60 7.87 -4.39 -2.42
N MET A 61 8.96 -3.66 -2.68
CA MET A 61 9.89 -4.00 -3.76
C MET A 61 10.46 -5.42 -3.62
N TYR A 62 10.57 -5.95 -2.40
CA TYR A 62 11.12 -7.27 -2.12
C TYR A 62 10.13 -8.40 -2.43
N ASP A 63 8.82 -8.14 -2.35
CA ASP A 63 7.79 -9.13 -2.69
C ASP A 63 7.82 -9.51 -4.18
N PHE A 64 8.41 -8.66 -5.03
CA PHE A 64 8.61 -8.97 -6.45
C PHE A 64 9.65 -10.07 -6.69
N PHE A 65 10.65 -10.19 -5.82
CA PHE A 65 11.75 -11.15 -5.95
C PHE A 65 11.52 -12.44 -5.16
N ARG A 66 10.34 -12.57 -4.53
CA ARG A 66 9.95 -13.77 -3.78
C ARG A 66 9.18 -14.77 -4.63
#